data_AF-A0A2G9SSC7-F1
#
_entry.id   AF-A0A2G9SSC7-F1
#
_cell.length_a   1.000
_cell.length_b   1.000
_cell.length_c   1.000
_cell.angle_alpha   90.00
_cell.angle_beta   90.00
_cell.angle_gamma   90.00
#
_symmetry.space_group_name_H-M   'P 1'
#
loop_
_entity.id
_entity.type
_entity.pdbx_description
1 polymer ?
#
loop_
_entity_poly.entity_id
_entity_poly.type
_entity_poly.pdbx_seq_one_letter_code
_entity_poly.pdbx_strand_id
1 'polypeptide(L)'
;MLIRLFLFCMLLLPFASTLWAQPEPQTVCFYFKRQNLLNADDGLTLFILNTRQLSPELQLRIQPKTKFFYLETAKPIAGATPSANEIVQVFESRLSSFFTEFDKRKLSTPAQYKDLLEAVTNGNRILRQVNLSAFGIPDRVLAFDADAADSNPRLLKDAHSAEAMALYNLALGEWREQTALLDYKDRLLKSTTVSRLLRRTTLESLFEEPVAIKPTKLMTEDLAQIQKAEERATWAFLLAFFSLIVTLYLAIISLSTLRKQREQLSKLESKVKHLDSKLNKPFYQEVLQQSESHSLSPKVFDSVLSRLAALEKQVGVERRTTAFQNDLARQAQTIIASYHSRWQETQPVAQTEIAHKLLLYLDEFLAELTLLDSDMPVKSFIQKSLITHIDKIDALFQAEPDAPINTPESVQTYLKALMDVFGVKEIEVKQKQSLFDIEKHEKAGAILKTNYEPGTVLKVIRRGLVYNGSIRKAQVVKAE
;
A
#
# COMPACT_ATOMS: atom_id res chain seq x y z
N MET A 1 9.28 27.27 -7.05
CA MET A 1 9.42 26.83 -5.65
C MET A 1 8.29 25.90 -5.19
N LEU A 2 7.01 26.28 -5.35
CA LEU A 2 5.87 25.43 -4.91
C LEU A 2 5.78 24.05 -5.58
N ILE A 3 6.13 23.92 -6.85
CA ILE A 3 6.02 22.65 -7.61
C ILE A 3 7.09 21.62 -7.18
N ARG A 4 8.30 22.08 -6.84
CA ARG A 4 9.40 21.21 -6.37
C ARG A 4 9.18 20.74 -4.93
N LEU A 5 8.56 21.57 -4.09
CA LEU A 5 8.10 21.17 -2.75
C LEU A 5 7.02 20.08 -2.84
N PHE A 6 6.10 20.21 -3.81
CA PHE A 6 5.01 19.25 -4.02
C PHE A 6 5.52 17.89 -4.54
N LEU A 7 6.52 17.90 -5.43
CA LEU A 7 7.16 16.67 -5.95
C LEU A 7 8.03 15.97 -4.89
N PHE A 8 8.70 16.73 -4.02
CA PHE A 8 9.47 16.17 -2.90
C PHE A 8 8.56 15.53 -1.84
N CYS A 9 7.40 16.12 -1.56
CA CYS A 9 6.38 15.50 -0.70
C CYS A 9 5.78 14.23 -1.33
N MET A 10 5.57 14.20 -2.66
CA MET A 10 5.06 13.03 -3.37
C MET A 10 6.08 11.87 -3.46
N LEU A 11 7.38 12.17 -3.48
CA LEU A 11 8.45 11.16 -3.51
C LEU A 11 8.83 10.60 -2.14
N LEU A 12 8.45 11.27 -1.05
CA LEU A 12 8.62 10.75 0.32
C LEU A 12 7.46 9.85 0.79
N LEU A 13 6.31 9.93 0.14
CA LEU A 13 5.12 9.12 0.47
C LEU A 13 5.31 7.58 0.35
N PRO A 14 6.10 7.02 -0.58
CA PRO A 14 6.30 5.57 -0.65
C PRO A 14 7.49 5.03 0.17
N PHE A 15 8.39 5.88 0.70
CA PHE A 15 9.53 5.43 1.50
C PHE A 15 9.26 5.43 3.01
N ALA A 16 8.20 6.10 3.47
CA ALA A 16 7.75 6.01 4.87
C ALA A 16 6.94 4.73 5.17
N SER A 17 6.48 4.00 4.15
CA SER A 17 5.56 2.85 4.33
C SER A 17 6.23 1.47 4.40
N THR A 18 7.54 1.37 4.21
CA THR A 18 8.25 0.06 4.24
C THR A 18 9.20 -0.11 5.43
N LEU A 19 9.26 0.84 6.36
CA LEU A 19 9.91 0.65 7.66
C LEU A 19 8.83 0.28 8.67
N TRP A 20 8.72 -1.03 8.93
CA TRP A 20 7.80 -1.66 9.88
C TRP A 20 6.32 -1.57 9.47
N ALA A 21 5.90 -2.42 8.54
CA ALA A 21 4.52 -2.90 8.56
C ALA A 21 4.34 -3.80 9.79
N GLN A 22 4.28 -3.20 10.99
CA GLN A 22 3.57 -3.84 12.07
C GLN A 22 2.15 -4.07 11.55
N PRO A 23 1.58 -5.28 11.66
CA PRO A 23 0.18 -5.48 11.34
C PRO A 23 -0.61 -4.44 12.15
N GLU A 24 -1.21 -3.46 11.47
CA GLU A 24 -2.00 -2.45 12.16
C GLU A 24 -3.10 -3.17 12.93
N PRO A 25 -3.25 -2.90 14.24
CA PRO A 25 -4.27 -3.54 15.05
C PRO A 25 -5.64 -3.24 14.43
N GLN A 26 -6.36 -4.30 14.09
CA GLN A 26 -7.67 -4.15 13.47
C GLN A 26 -8.73 -3.91 14.55
N THR A 27 -9.83 -3.27 14.16
CA THR A 27 -11.02 -3.24 15.01
C THR A 27 -11.87 -4.47 14.72
N VAL A 28 -12.16 -5.24 15.77
CA VAL A 28 -13.02 -6.42 15.73
C VAL A 28 -14.21 -6.17 16.66
N CYS A 29 -15.43 -6.28 16.15
CA CYS A 29 -16.65 -6.10 16.93
C CYS A 29 -17.42 -7.41 17.05
N PHE A 30 -17.66 -7.85 18.29
CA PHE A 30 -18.54 -8.95 18.63
C PHE A 30 -19.94 -8.43 18.88
N TYR A 31 -20.93 -8.91 18.12
CA TYR A 31 -22.33 -8.60 18.33
C TYR A 31 -23.00 -9.81 18.95
N PHE A 32 -23.61 -9.66 20.11
CA PHE A 32 -24.24 -10.78 20.79
C PHE A 32 -25.66 -10.46 21.26
N LYS A 33 -26.49 -11.50 21.28
CA LYS A 33 -27.85 -11.49 21.84
C LYS A 33 -28.08 -12.76 22.64
N ARG A 34 -28.53 -12.66 23.89
CA ARG A 34 -28.85 -13.84 24.69
C ARG A 34 -30.15 -14.47 24.17
N GLN A 35 -30.19 -15.79 24.04
CA GLN A 35 -31.41 -16.47 23.59
C GLN A 35 -32.52 -16.37 24.63
N ASN A 36 -32.13 -16.39 25.92
CA ASN A 36 -33.02 -16.17 27.04
C ASN A 36 -32.30 -15.34 28.10
N LEU A 37 -32.91 -14.22 28.51
CA LEU A 37 -32.37 -13.32 29.53
C LEU A 37 -32.46 -13.93 30.95
N LEU A 38 -33.42 -14.83 31.17
CA LEU A 38 -33.66 -15.45 32.47
C LEU A 38 -32.85 -16.74 32.65
N ASN A 39 -32.42 -17.35 31.54
CA ASN A 39 -31.67 -18.61 31.55
C ASN A 39 -30.41 -18.53 30.67
N ALA A 40 -29.26 -18.34 31.30
CA ALA A 40 -27.98 -18.28 30.59
C ALA A 40 -27.64 -19.61 29.87
N ASP A 41 -28.17 -20.75 30.32
CA ASP A 41 -27.91 -22.06 29.72
C ASP A 41 -28.51 -22.21 28.31
N ASP A 42 -29.51 -21.40 27.95
CA ASP A 42 -30.12 -21.42 26.62
C ASP A 42 -29.14 -20.92 25.54
N GLY A 43 -28.08 -20.21 25.94
CA GLY A 43 -26.99 -19.78 25.08
C GLY A 43 -27.22 -18.40 24.47
N LEU A 44 -26.43 -18.09 23.44
CA LEU A 44 -26.42 -16.78 22.82
C LEU A 44 -26.14 -16.85 21.32
N THR A 45 -26.67 -15.89 20.57
CA THR A 45 -26.37 -15.67 19.16
C THR A 45 -25.22 -14.69 19.05
N LEU A 46 -24.25 -14.98 18.19
CA LEU A 46 -23.03 -14.20 18.00
C LEU A 46 -22.77 -13.92 16.52
N PHE A 47 -22.39 -12.68 16.22
CA PHE A 47 -21.74 -12.28 14.98
C PHE A 47 -20.41 -11.62 15.29
N ILE A 48 -19.43 -11.82 14.41
CA ILE A 48 -18.09 -11.25 14.55
C ILE A 48 -17.81 -10.49 13.26
N LEU A 49 -17.43 -9.23 13.42
CA LEU A 49 -17.14 -8.33 12.32
C LEU A 49 -15.75 -7.77 12.47
N ASN A 50 -14.98 -7.76 11.40
CA ASN A 50 -13.76 -6.97 11.33
C ASN A 50 -13.77 -6.07 10.08
N THR A 51 -12.63 -5.48 9.76
CA THR A 51 -12.46 -4.60 8.59
C THR A 51 -12.59 -5.31 7.24
N ARG A 52 -12.62 -6.64 7.20
CA ARG A 52 -12.56 -7.45 5.97
C ARG A 52 -13.82 -8.29 5.74
N GLN A 53 -14.43 -8.79 6.80
CA GLN A 53 -15.49 -9.79 6.70
C GLN A 53 -16.41 -9.79 7.92
N LEU A 54 -17.62 -10.30 7.71
CA LEU A 54 -18.63 -10.62 8.71
C LEU A 54 -18.75 -12.15 8.84
N SER A 55 -18.81 -12.66 10.06
CA SER A 55 -19.06 -14.07 10.31
C SER A 55 -20.50 -14.46 9.95
N PRO A 56 -20.76 -15.73 9.58
CA PRO A 56 -22.12 -16.24 9.63
C PRO A 56 -22.67 -16.16 11.06
N GLU A 57 -23.98 -16.34 11.20
CA GLU A 57 -24.63 -16.44 12.51
C GLU A 57 -24.06 -17.63 13.29
N LEU A 58 -23.45 -17.36 14.44
CA LEU A 58 -22.88 -18.36 15.31
C LEU A 58 -23.81 -18.54 16.52
N GLN A 59 -24.43 -19.71 16.64
CA GLN A 59 -25.24 -20.05 17.81
C GLN A 59 -24.38 -20.76 18.84
N LEU A 60 -24.15 -20.09 19.97
CA LEU A 60 -23.42 -20.60 21.11
C LEU A 60 -24.37 -21.23 22.11
N ARG A 61 -24.03 -22.43 22.57
CA ARG A 61 -24.77 -23.18 23.58
C ARG A 61 -23.87 -23.50 24.75
N ILE A 62 -24.46 -23.69 25.93
CA ILE A 62 -23.73 -24.10 27.13
C ILE A 62 -23.88 -25.61 27.30
N GLN A 63 -22.76 -26.31 27.50
CA GLN A 63 -22.78 -27.74 27.77
C GLN A 63 -23.29 -27.98 29.21
N PRO A 64 -24.35 -28.78 29.45
CA PRO A 64 -24.98 -28.88 30.76
C PRO A 64 -24.05 -29.36 31.89
N LYS A 65 -23.13 -30.28 31.58
CA LYS A 65 -22.23 -30.91 32.57
C LYS A 65 -21.00 -30.08 32.92
N THR A 66 -20.36 -29.47 31.91
CA THR A 66 -19.07 -28.77 32.06
C THR A 66 -19.24 -27.25 32.11
N LYS A 67 -20.42 -26.74 31.73
CA LYS A 67 -20.73 -25.31 31.60
C LYS A 67 -19.76 -24.56 30.69
N PHE A 68 -19.19 -25.24 29.69
CA PHE A 68 -18.41 -24.62 28.62
C PHE A 68 -19.30 -24.21 27.45
N PHE A 69 -18.91 -23.15 26.75
CA PHE A 69 -19.54 -22.78 25.49
C PHE A 69 -19.11 -23.72 24.37
N TYR A 70 -20.02 -24.03 23.46
CA TYR A 70 -19.75 -24.70 22.20
C TYR A 70 -20.62 -24.13 21.10
N LEU A 71 -20.16 -24.23 19.84
CA LEU A 71 -20.93 -23.81 18.68
C LEU A 71 -21.92 -24.91 18.27
N GLU A 72 -23.19 -24.58 18.08
CA GLU A 72 -24.25 -25.54 17.73
C GLU A 72 -23.94 -26.32 16.43
N THR A 73 -23.23 -25.68 15.49
CA THR A 73 -22.72 -26.32 14.26
C THR A 73 -21.70 -27.43 14.51
N ALA A 74 -21.14 -27.53 15.73
CA ALA A 74 -20.22 -28.59 16.13
C ALA A 74 -20.93 -29.85 16.65
N LYS A 75 -22.27 -29.90 16.66
CA LYS A 75 -23.00 -31.15 16.92
C LYS A 75 -22.82 -32.09 15.72
N PRO A 76 -22.18 -33.27 15.86
CA PRO A 76 -22.28 -34.29 14.84
C PRO A 76 -23.75 -34.69 14.67
N ILE A 77 -24.11 -35.21 13.49
CA ILE A 77 -25.45 -35.65 13.07
C ILE A 77 -25.89 -36.87 13.91
N ALA A 78 -26.05 -36.72 15.24
CA ALA A 78 -26.52 -37.76 16.19
C ALA A 78 -26.66 -37.25 17.65
N GLY A 79 -26.87 -35.95 17.92
CA GLY A 79 -27.18 -35.48 19.29
C GLY A 79 -26.09 -35.70 20.35
N ALA A 80 -24.87 -36.07 19.94
CA ALA A 80 -23.74 -36.27 20.85
C ALA A 80 -23.18 -34.92 21.33
N THR A 81 -22.78 -34.86 22.59
CA THR A 81 -22.10 -33.68 23.13
C THR A 81 -20.68 -33.57 22.55
N PRO A 82 -20.27 -32.41 22.00
CA PRO A 82 -18.94 -32.25 21.44
C PRO A 82 -17.86 -32.44 22.51
N SER A 83 -16.75 -33.05 22.10
CA SER A 83 -15.57 -33.22 22.94
C SER A 83 -14.81 -31.90 23.11
N ALA A 84 -13.98 -31.82 24.16
CA ALA A 84 -13.16 -30.63 24.44
C ALA A 84 -12.27 -30.23 23.24
N ASN A 85 -11.69 -31.20 22.54
CA ASN A 85 -10.82 -30.94 21.39
C ASN A 85 -11.60 -30.40 20.19
N GLU A 86 -12.81 -30.94 19.93
CA GLU A 86 -13.69 -30.43 18.86
C GLU A 86 -14.12 -28.99 19.15
N ILE A 87 -14.44 -28.68 20.41
CA ILE A 87 -14.78 -27.31 20.82
C ILE A 87 -13.62 -26.36 20.49
N VAL A 88 -12.40 -26.69 20.91
CA VAL A 88 -11.20 -25.85 20.66
C VAL A 88 -10.95 -25.67 19.16
N GLN A 89 -10.97 -26.74 18.37
CA GLN A 89 -10.72 -26.67 16.92
C GLN A 89 -11.76 -25.83 16.18
N VAL A 90 -13.04 -25.96 16.54
CA VAL A 90 -14.11 -25.18 15.90
C VAL A 90 -14.00 -23.71 16.27
N PHE A 91 -13.68 -23.37 17.53
CA PHE A 91 -13.45 -21.98 17.90
C PHE A 91 -12.20 -21.39 17.25
N GLU A 92 -11.06 -22.11 17.26
CA GLU A 92 -9.83 -21.65 16.62
C GLU A 92 -10.06 -21.35 15.13
N SER A 93 -10.70 -22.27 14.41
CA SER A 93 -10.98 -22.09 12.98
C SER A 93 -11.94 -20.95 12.68
N ARG A 94 -12.91 -20.68 13.56
CA ARG A 94 -13.89 -19.60 13.37
C ARG A 94 -13.38 -18.23 13.80
N LEU A 95 -12.51 -18.15 14.81
CA LEU A 95 -12.02 -16.88 15.37
C LEU A 95 -10.72 -16.40 14.73
N SER A 96 -9.81 -17.30 14.38
CA SER A 96 -8.46 -16.94 13.90
C SER A 96 -8.45 -15.97 12.72
N SER A 97 -9.38 -16.14 11.77
CA SER A 97 -9.46 -15.28 10.58
C SER A 97 -9.90 -13.83 10.85
N PHE A 98 -10.40 -13.53 12.05
CA PHE A 98 -10.88 -12.18 12.40
C PHE A 98 -9.81 -11.30 13.04
N PHE A 99 -8.76 -11.91 13.61
CA PHE A 99 -7.71 -11.22 14.34
C PHE A 99 -6.43 -11.10 13.52
N THR A 100 -5.66 -10.05 13.81
CA THR A 100 -4.40 -9.77 13.10
C THR A 100 -3.27 -10.65 13.61
N GLU A 101 -3.28 -10.96 14.90
CA GLU A 101 -2.42 -11.96 15.53
C GLU A 101 -3.25 -12.82 16.50
N PHE A 102 -2.99 -14.13 16.52
CA PHE A 102 -3.72 -15.10 17.33
C PHE A 102 -2.74 -16.07 18.00
N ASP A 103 -2.43 -15.85 19.27
CA ASP A 103 -1.54 -16.73 20.04
C ASP A 103 -2.23 -18.04 20.41
N LYS A 104 -1.96 -19.08 19.63
CA LYS A 104 -2.51 -20.43 19.80
C LYS A 104 -2.22 -21.05 21.18
N ARG A 105 -1.21 -20.57 21.91
CA ARG A 105 -0.88 -21.12 23.23
C ARG A 105 -1.82 -20.61 24.32
N LYS A 106 -2.33 -19.39 24.17
CA LYS A 106 -3.21 -18.71 25.15
C LYS A 106 -4.69 -19.08 25.03
N LEU A 107 -5.12 -19.61 23.88
CA LEU A 107 -6.48 -20.09 23.62
C LEU A 107 -6.46 -21.56 23.17
N SER A 108 -5.97 -22.44 24.04
CA SER A 108 -5.76 -23.87 23.77
C SER A 108 -6.74 -24.80 24.49
N THR A 109 -7.56 -24.28 25.41
CA THR A 109 -8.51 -25.08 26.21
C THR A 109 -9.93 -24.52 26.15
N PRO A 110 -10.98 -25.36 26.30
CA PRO A 110 -12.36 -24.88 26.35
C PRO A 110 -12.63 -23.85 27.46
N ALA A 111 -11.92 -23.96 28.58
CA ALA A 111 -12.03 -23.01 29.69
C ALA A 111 -11.55 -21.61 29.28
N GLN A 112 -10.43 -21.51 28.56
CA GLN A 112 -9.92 -20.22 28.07
C GLN A 112 -10.86 -19.57 27.05
N TYR A 113 -11.50 -20.36 26.17
CA TYR A 113 -12.52 -19.83 25.26
C TYR A 113 -13.78 -19.38 26.01
N LYS A 114 -14.15 -20.07 27.08
CA LYS A 114 -15.22 -19.63 27.97
C LYS A 114 -14.88 -18.29 28.61
N ASP A 115 -13.70 -18.15 29.21
CA ASP A 115 -13.27 -16.91 29.84
C ASP A 115 -13.23 -15.74 28.86
N LEU A 116 -12.80 -15.99 27.61
CA LEU A 116 -12.83 -15.00 26.52
C LEU A 116 -14.27 -14.56 26.20
N LEU A 117 -15.20 -15.50 26.02
CA LEU A 117 -16.59 -15.19 25.70
C LEU A 117 -17.30 -14.49 26.87
N GLU A 118 -17.01 -14.88 28.10
CA GLU A 118 -17.49 -14.19 29.30
C GLU A 118 -16.92 -12.77 29.36
N ALA A 119 -15.64 -12.57 29.09
CA ALA A 119 -15.04 -11.23 29.03
C ALA A 119 -15.74 -10.34 27.99
N VAL A 120 -16.10 -10.88 26.82
CA VAL A 120 -16.83 -10.16 25.76
C VAL A 120 -18.27 -9.84 26.18
N THR A 121 -18.99 -10.81 26.74
CA THR A 121 -20.44 -10.75 27.01
C THR A 121 -20.80 -10.17 28.38
N ASN A 122 -19.82 -9.94 29.25
CA ASN A 122 -20.03 -9.40 30.59
C ASN A 122 -20.28 -7.88 30.53
N GLY A 123 -21.47 -7.44 30.89
CA GLY A 123 -21.81 -6.02 31.05
C GLY A 123 -23.16 -5.67 30.44
N ASN A 124 -23.61 -4.42 30.69
CA ASN A 124 -24.95 -3.94 30.32
C ASN A 124 -24.90 -2.70 29.41
N ARG A 125 -23.77 -2.42 28.77
CA ARG A 125 -23.63 -1.28 27.83
C ARG A 125 -23.90 -1.76 26.41
N ILE A 126 -24.54 -0.92 25.61
CA ILE A 126 -24.83 -1.22 24.19
C ILE A 126 -23.54 -1.46 23.42
N LEU A 127 -22.54 -0.60 23.56
CA LEU A 127 -21.22 -0.77 22.96
C LEU A 127 -20.14 -0.58 24.02
N ARG A 128 -19.16 -1.48 24.04
CA ARG A 128 -18.04 -1.44 24.98
C ARG A 128 -16.75 -1.90 24.32
N GLN A 129 -15.65 -1.24 24.65
CA GLN A 129 -14.32 -1.75 24.33
C GLN A 129 -13.88 -2.79 25.36
N VAL A 130 -13.46 -3.96 24.90
CA VAL A 130 -13.02 -5.09 25.71
C VAL A 130 -11.53 -5.27 25.48
N ASN A 131 -10.76 -5.37 26.56
CA ASN A 131 -9.33 -5.65 26.47
C ASN A 131 -9.12 -7.16 26.49
N LEU A 132 -8.70 -7.73 25.35
CA LEU A 132 -8.40 -9.16 25.21
C LEU A 132 -6.89 -9.46 25.13
N SER A 133 -6.02 -8.52 25.54
CA SER A 133 -4.57 -8.71 25.50
C SER A 133 -4.09 -9.89 26.35
N ALA A 134 -4.78 -10.19 27.45
CA ALA A 134 -4.53 -11.36 28.30
C ALA A 134 -4.66 -12.69 27.53
N PHE A 135 -5.49 -12.73 26.49
CA PHE A 135 -5.70 -13.89 25.61
C PHE A 135 -4.80 -13.90 24.38
N GLY A 136 -3.85 -12.96 24.28
CA GLY A 136 -2.93 -12.87 23.14
C GLY A 136 -3.54 -12.22 21.90
N ILE A 137 -4.59 -11.40 22.07
CA ILE A 137 -5.22 -10.64 20.99
C ILE A 137 -4.82 -9.17 21.18
N PRO A 138 -3.93 -8.62 20.31
CA PRO A 138 -3.50 -7.21 20.40
C PRO A 138 -4.50 -6.22 19.78
N ASP A 139 -5.52 -6.74 19.08
CA ASP A 139 -6.50 -5.96 18.34
C ASP A 139 -7.45 -5.15 19.23
N ARG A 140 -8.04 -4.09 18.65
CA ARG A 140 -9.08 -3.31 19.31
C ARG A 140 -10.40 -4.10 19.25
N VAL A 141 -10.79 -4.67 20.38
CA VAL A 141 -12.03 -5.46 20.45
C VAL A 141 -13.17 -4.64 21.03
N LEU A 142 -14.30 -4.63 20.32
CA LEU A 142 -15.56 -4.04 20.74
C LEU A 142 -16.60 -5.15 20.95
N ALA A 143 -17.52 -4.91 21.87
CA ALA A 143 -18.65 -5.79 22.16
C ALA A 143 -19.94 -4.98 22.09
N PHE A 144 -20.84 -5.37 21.20
CA PHE A 144 -22.17 -4.82 21.02
C PHE A 144 -23.22 -5.74 21.65
N ASP A 145 -23.86 -5.29 22.72
CA ASP A 145 -24.93 -6.02 23.42
C ASP A 145 -26.29 -5.64 22.83
N ALA A 146 -26.88 -6.59 22.09
CA ALA A 146 -28.18 -6.40 21.46
C ALA A 146 -29.35 -6.36 22.46
N ASP A 147 -29.22 -6.99 23.63
CA ASP A 147 -30.23 -6.95 24.67
C ASP A 147 -30.23 -5.56 25.35
N ALA A 148 -29.04 -4.99 25.55
CA ALA A 148 -28.88 -3.61 26.02
C ALA A 148 -29.42 -2.60 24.99
N ALA A 149 -29.23 -2.87 23.69
CA ALA A 149 -29.77 -2.05 22.60
C ALA A 149 -31.30 -2.12 22.51
N ASP A 150 -31.89 -3.31 22.62
CA ASP A 150 -33.34 -3.51 22.64
C ASP A 150 -33.99 -2.82 23.86
N SER A 151 -33.29 -2.79 25.01
CA SER A 151 -33.78 -2.12 26.23
C SER A 151 -33.59 -0.59 26.23
N ASN A 152 -32.61 -0.07 25.48
CA ASN A 152 -32.30 1.36 25.43
C ASN A 152 -32.11 1.89 23.99
N PRO A 153 -33.14 1.83 23.13
CA PRO A 153 -33.02 2.18 21.71
C PRO A 153 -32.68 3.65 21.45
N ARG A 154 -32.90 4.55 22.42
CA ARG A 154 -32.67 6.00 22.28
C ARG A 154 -31.23 6.33 21.85
N LEU A 155 -30.25 5.57 22.31
CA LEU A 155 -28.84 5.79 21.98
C LEU A 155 -28.53 5.45 20.51
N LEU A 156 -29.37 4.64 19.86
CA LEU A 156 -29.24 4.30 18.43
C LEU A 156 -29.94 5.32 17.52
N LYS A 157 -30.69 6.28 18.07
CA LYS A 157 -31.44 7.27 17.28
C LYS A 157 -30.53 8.33 16.67
N ASP A 158 -29.46 8.71 17.37
CA ASP A 158 -28.41 9.56 16.82
C ASP A 158 -27.50 8.72 15.93
N ALA A 159 -27.60 8.93 14.61
CA ALA A 159 -26.79 8.21 13.64
C ALA A 159 -25.29 8.39 13.91
N HIS A 160 -24.86 9.54 14.45
CA HIS A 160 -23.45 9.82 14.71
C HIS A 160 -22.91 9.22 16.01
N SER A 161 -23.76 8.58 16.82
CA SER A 161 -23.33 7.86 18.01
C SER A 161 -22.46 6.64 17.67
N ALA A 162 -21.58 6.26 18.58
CA ALA A 162 -20.71 5.09 18.40
C ALA A 162 -21.52 3.80 18.28
N GLU A 163 -22.61 3.70 19.03
CA GLU A 163 -23.57 2.60 19.03
C GLU A 163 -24.30 2.48 17.68
N ALA A 164 -24.78 3.60 17.14
CA ALA A 164 -25.42 3.63 15.83
C ALA A 164 -24.45 3.25 14.71
N MET A 165 -23.22 3.76 14.75
CA MET A 165 -22.17 3.39 13.80
C MET A 165 -21.82 1.90 13.88
N ALA A 166 -21.71 1.33 15.08
CA ALA A 166 -21.47 -0.10 15.25
C ALA A 166 -22.61 -0.93 14.65
N LEU A 167 -23.86 -0.54 14.87
CA LEU A 167 -25.02 -1.22 14.28
C LEU A 167 -25.07 -1.08 12.75
N TYR A 168 -24.69 0.09 12.23
CA TYR A 168 -24.61 0.33 10.78
C TYR A 168 -23.50 -0.51 10.12
N ASN A 169 -22.34 -0.63 10.75
CA ASN A 169 -21.24 -1.48 10.27
C ASN A 169 -21.66 -2.97 10.20
N LEU A 170 -22.50 -3.44 11.13
CA LEU A 170 -23.10 -4.78 11.02
C LEU A 170 -24.00 -4.91 9.79
N ALA A 171 -24.78 -3.88 9.47
CA ALA A 171 -25.61 -3.86 8.27
C ALA A 171 -24.79 -3.82 6.98
N LEU A 172 -23.61 -3.18 7.01
CA LEU A 172 -22.64 -3.16 5.91
C LEU A 172 -21.93 -4.50 5.70
N GLY A 173 -21.67 -5.23 6.78
CA GLY A 173 -20.88 -6.47 6.74
C GLY A 173 -19.37 -6.24 6.73
N GLU A 174 -18.91 -5.00 6.96
CA GLU A 174 -17.50 -4.64 7.16
C GLU A 174 -17.40 -3.50 8.19
N TRP A 175 -16.35 -3.51 9.03
CA TRP A 175 -16.11 -2.42 9.98
C TRP A 175 -15.44 -1.22 9.31
N ARG A 176 -16.07 -0.04 9.40
CA ARG A 176 -15.51 1.23 8.91
C ARG A 176 -15.60 2.30 10.00
N GLU A 177 -14.49 3.01 10.24
CA GLU A 177 -14.44 4.07 11.27
C GLU A 177 -15.09 5.39 10.81
N GLN A 178 -15.14 5.64 9.50
CA GLN A 178 -15.72 6.86 8.93
C GLN A 178 -16.62 6.50 7.76
N THR A 179 -17.94 6.55 7.98
CA THR A 179 -18.93 6.36 6.91
C THR A 179 -19.94 7.49 6.94
N ALA A 180 -20.25 8.04 5.75
CA ALA A 180 -21.39 8.94 5.59
C ALA A 180 -22.67 8.11 5.73
N LEU A 181 -23.40 8.31 6.84
CA LEU A 181 -24.59 7.54 7.22
C LEU A 181 -25.87 8.02 6.50
N LEU A 182 -25.74 8.35 5.21
CA LEU A 182 -26.82 8.97 4.43
C LEU A 182 -28.04 8.04 4.23
N ASP A 183 -27.82 6.73 4.26
CA ASP A 183 -28.83 5.70 4.08
C ASP A 183 -29.04 4.83 5.35
N TYR A 184 -28.69 5.37 6.52
CA TYR A 184 -28.76 4.69 7.81
C TYR A 184 -30.10 3.97 8.05
N LYS A 185 -31.22 4.70 7.90
CA LYS A 185 -32.58 4.16 8.08
C LYS A 185 -32.87 3.00 7.13
N ASP A 186 -32.63 3.22 5.84
CA ASP A 186 -32.92 2.24 4.80
C ASP A 186 -32.09 0.96 4.96
N ARG A 187 -30.81 1.09 5.31
CA ARG A 187 -29.93 -0.07 5.51
C ARG A 187 -30.33 -0.89 6.73
N LEU A 188 -30.62 -0.24 7.86
CA LEU A 188 -31.00 -0.97 9.07
C LEU A 188 -32.32 -1.74 8.88
N LEU A 189 -33.30 -1.13 8.23
CA LEU A 189 -34.61 -1.76 8.00
C LEU A 189 -34.56 -2.88 6.95
N LYS A 190 -33.64 -2.81 5.97
CA LYS A 190 -33.49 -3.84 4.92
C LYS A 190 -32.52 -4.97 5.29
N SER A 191 -31.65 -4.77 6.29
CA SER A 191 -30.64 -5.75 6.65
C SER A 191 -31.25 -6.96 7.35
N THR A 192 -31.06 -8.14 6.75
CA THR A 192 -31.46 -9.42 7.32
C THR A 192 -30.64 -9.76 8.57
N THR A 193 -29.35 -9.42 8.60
CA THR A 193 -28.46 -9.63 9.75
C THR A 193 -28.90 -8.82 10.97
N VAL A 194 -29.18 -7.53 10.77
CA VAL A 194 -29.66 -6.65 11.87
C VAL A 194 -31.00 -7.13 12.40
N SER A 195 -31.91 -7.55 11.51
CA SER A 195 -33.23 -8.08 11.90
C SER A 195 -33.16 -9.38 12.70
N ARG A 196 -32.05 -10.14 12.59
CA ARG A 196 -31.81 -11.34 13.43
C ARG A 196 -31.26 -10.98 14.80
N LEU A 197 -30.63 -9.82 14.94
CA LEU A 197 -30.00 -9.36 16.17
C LEU A 197 -30.92 -8.47 17.02
N LEU A 198 -31.66 -7.54 16.41
CA LEU A 198 -32.59 -6.62 17.09
C LEU A 198 -34.04 -6.91 16.71
N ARG A 199 -34.97 -6.62 17.62
CA ARG A 199 -36.39 -6.78 17.31
C ARG A 199 -36.82 -5.73 16.29
N ARG A 200 -37.69 -6.14 15.36
CA ARG A 200 -38.23 -5.25 14.33
C ARG A 200 -38.92 -4.01 14.94
N THR A 201 -39.66 -4.19 16.03
CA THR A 201 -40.32 -3.10 16.76
C THR A 201 -39.32 -2.09 17.33
N THR A 202 -38.16 -2.56 17.80
CA THR A 202 -37.07 -1.69 18.28
C THR A 202 -36.56 -0.83 17.12
N LEU A 203 -36.28 -1.45 15.96
CA LEU A 203 -35.79 -0.74 14.77
C LEU A 203 -36.79 0.29 14.23
N GLU A 204 -38.08 -0.06 14.19
CA GLU A 204 -39.15 0.83 13.74
C GLU A 204 -39.27 2.05 14.68
N SER A 205 -39.20 1.83 16.00
CA SER A 205 -39.27 2.91 17.01
C SER A 205 -38.13 3.93 16.94
N LEU A 206 -36.97 3.58 16.36
CA LEU A 206 -35.86 4.53 16.16
C LEU A 206 -36.24 5.67 15.22
N PHE A 207 -37.13 5.38 14.26
CA PHE A 207 -37.50 6.28 13.17
C PHE A 207 -38.91 6.84 13.29
N GLU A 208 -39.61 6.55 14.39
CA GLU A 208 -40.87 7.20 14.71
C GLU A 208 -40.61 8.68 15.08
N GLU A 209 -41.28 9.58 14.37
CA GLU A 209 -41.30 11.00 14.70
C GLU A 209 -42.11 11.20 15.99
N PRO A 210 -41.64 12.02 16.94
CA PRO A 210 -42.41 12.29 18.14
C PRO A 210 -43.74 12.94 17.77
N VAL A 211 -44.86 12.35 18.23
CA VAL A 211 -46.22 12.87 18.02
C VAL A 211 -46.25 14.34 18.44
N ALA A 212 -46.48 15.22 17.47
CA ALA A 212 -46.55 16.66 17.69
C ALA A 212 -47.61 16.98 18.77
N ILE A 213 -47.15 17.51 19.91
CA ILE A 213 -48.05 18.13 20.88
C ILE A 213 -48.67 19.35 20.19
N LYS A 214 -50.01 19.43 20.18
CA LYS A 214 -50.81 20.45 19.49
C LYS A 214 -50.20 21.85 19.64
N PRO A 215 -50.04 22.63 18.55
CA PRO A 215 -49.46 23.96 18.65
C PRO A 215 -50.42 24.87 19.42
N THR A 216 -49.93 25.40 20.54
CA THR A 216 -50.48 26.56 21.22
C THR A 216 -50.56 27.71 20.21
N LYS A 217 -51.73 28.36 20.09
CA LYS A 217 -51.96 29.48 19.16
C LYS A 217 -50.88 30.56 19.39
N LEU A 218 -50.03 30.77 18.37
CA LEU A 218 -49.05 31.86 18.34
C LEU A 218 -49.77 33.22 18.33
N MET A 219 -49.27 34.14 19.16
CA MET A 219 -49.74 35.52 19.22
C MET A 219 -49.26 36.31 18.00
N THR A 220 -49.97 37.39 17.68
CA THR A 220 -49.77 38.23 16.48
C THR A 220 -48.38 38.85 16.34
N GLU A 221 -47.58 38.91 17.41
CA GLU A 221 -46.16 39.33 17.35
C GLU A 221 -45.22 38.25 16.79
N ASP A 222 -45.51 36.97 17.02
CA ASP A 222 -44.70 35.87 16.48
C ASP A 222 -44.94 35.70 14.97
N LEU A 223 -46.15 35.98 14.48
CA LEU A 223 -46.45 35.99 13.04
C LEU A 223 -45.63 37.03 12.27
N ALA A 224 -45.37 38.20 12.87
CA ALA A 224 -44.53 39.23 12.25
C ALA A 224 -43.04 38.84 12.24
N GLN A 225 -42.56 38.14 13.27
CA GLN A 225 -41.20 37.59 13.27
C GLN A 225 -41.05 36.40 12.32
N ILE A 226 -42.08 35.56 12.19
CA ILE A 226 -42.13 34.46 11.22
C ILE A 226 -42.14 35.01 9.79
N GLN A 227 -42.94 36.04 9.48
CA GLN A 227 -42.94 36.66 8.15
C GLN A 227 -41.58 37.28 7.80
N LYS A 228 -40.90 37.90 8.78
CA LYS A 228 -39.56 38.48 8.59
C LYS A 228 -38.47 37.41 8.47
N ALA A 229 -38.65 36.27 9.15
CA ALA A 229 -37.79 35.09 9.02
C ALA A 229 -38.04 34.36 7.70
N GLU A 230 -39.29 34.31 7.23
CA GLU A 230 -39.69 33.77 5.93
C GLU A 230 -39.16 34.63 4.80
N GLU A 231 -39.19 35.97 4.86
CA GLU A 231 -38.54 36.83 3.88
C GLU A 231 -37.03 36.56 3.81
N ARG A 232 -36.35 36.45 4.97
CA ARG A 232 -34.92 36.13 5.02
C ARG A 232 -34.62 34.72 4.52
N ALA A 233 -35.47 33.75 4.83
CA ALA A 233 -35.37 32.39 4.33
C ALA A 233 -35.63 32.34 2.82
N THR A 234 -36.55 33.15 2.29
CA THR A 234 -36.84 33.26 0.86
C THR A 234 -35.66 33.88 0.12
N TRP A 235 -35.03 34.92 0.69
CA TRP A 235 -33.79 35.48 0.15
C TRP A 235 -32.61 34.50 0.22
N ALA A 236 -32.48 33.75 1.31
CA ALA A 236 -31.48 32.70 1.43
C ALA A 236 -31.73 31.55 0.45
N PHE A 237 -32.99 31.19 0.19
CA PHE A 237 -33.38 30.17 -0.77
C PHE A 237 -33.14 30.63 -2.20
N LEU A 238 -33.42 31.90 -2.52
CA LEU A 238 -33.10 32.51 -3.81
C LEU A 238 -31.58 32.57 -4.05
N LEU A 239 -30.79 32.92 -3.03
CA LEU A 239 -29.33 32.90 -3.10
C LEU A 239 -28.77 31.47 -3.23
N ALA A 240 -29.34 30.51 -2.50
CA ALA A 240 -28.98 29.10 -2.63
C ALA A 240 -29.32 28.57 -4.03
N PHE A 241 -30.49 28.95 -4.58
CA PHE A 241 -30.93 28.60 -5.93
C PHE A 241 -30.04 29.25 -7.00
N PHE A 242 -29.64 30.51 -6.81
CA PHE A 242 -28.67 31.16 -7.70
C PHE A 242 -27.30 30.49 -7.62
N SER A 243 -26.84 30.13 -6.42
CA SER A 243 -25.59 29.38 -6.24
C SER A 243 -25.67 27.99 -6.86
N LEU A 244 -26.84 27.35 -6.81
CA LEU A 244 -27.13 26.07 -7.45
C LEU A 244 -27.08 26.22 -8.97
N ILE A 245 -27.65 27.28 -9.53
CA ILE A 245 -27.55 27.57 -10.97
C ILE A 245 -26.09 27.81 -11.38
N VAL A 246 -25.33 28.58 -10.60
CA VAL A 246 -23.91 28.86 -10.88
C VAL A 246 -23.07 27.59 -10.77
N THR A 247 -23.29 26.76 -9.74
CA THR A 247 -22.59 25.48 -9.58
C THR A 247 -23.02 24.47 -10.65
N LEU A 248 -24.29 24.45 -11.05
CA LEU A 248 -24.79 23.62 -12.15
C LEU A 248 -24.21 24.10 -13.49
N TYR A 249 -24.08 25.40 -13.71
CA TYR A 249 -23.46 25.98 -14.90
C TYR A 249 -21.96 25.68 -14.96
N LEU A 250 -21.25 25.84 -13.84
CA LEU A 250 -19.84 25.42 -13.70
C LEU A 250 -19.68 23.90 -13.84
N ALA A 251 -20.64 23.12 -13.36
CA ALA A 251 -20.70 21.67 -13.54
C ALA A 251 -20.99 21.29 -15.00
N ILE A 252 -21.81 22.04 -15.73
CA ILE A 252 -22.08 21.82 -17.16
C ILE A 252 -20.83 22.19 -17.98
N ILE A 253 -20.14 23.28 -17.64
CA ILE A 253 -18.87 23.66 -18.27
C ILE A 253 -17.82 22.57 -18.00
N SER A 254 -17.65 22.13 -16.74
CA SER A 254 -16.69 21.09 -16.38
C SER A 254 -17.06 19.72 -16.97
N LEU A 255 -18.35 19.38 -17.05
CA LEU A 255 -18.87 18.17 -17.69
C LEU A 255 -18.74 18.23 -19.22
N SER A 256 -18.73 19.42 -19.84
CA SER A 256 -18.47 19.58 -21.27
C SER A 256 -16.98 19.39 -21.61
N THR A 257 -16.07 19.87 -20.75
CA THR A 257 -14.64 19.59 -20.85
C THR A 257 -14.31 18.13 -20.53
N LEU A 258 -15.02 17.54 -19.56
CA LEU A 258 -14.89 16.12 -19.21
C LEU A 258 -15.55 15.21 -20.24
N ARG A 259 -16.62 15.62 -20.95
CA ARG A 259 -17.19 14.85 -22.08
C ARG A 259 -16.22 14.78 -23.25
N LYS A 260 -15.54 15.89 -23.59
CA LYS A 260 -14.44 15.86 -24.58
C LYS A 260 -13.30 14.95 -24.13
N GLN A 261 -12.91 14.97 -22.85
CA GLN A 261 -11.88 14.07 -22.30
C GLN A 261 -12.36 12.61 -22.19
N ARG A 262 -13.66 12.36 -21.95
CA ARG A 262 -14.26 11.03 -21.84
C ARG A 262 -14.52 10.40 -23.20
N GLU A 263 -14.82 11.17 -24.23
CA GLU A 263 -14.81 10.69 -25.62
C GLU A 263 -13.38 10.40 -26.09
N GLN A 264 -12.39 11.18 -25.65
CA GLN A 264 -10.99 10.88 -25.91
C GLN A 264 -10.52 9.64 -25.15
N LEU A 265 -10.89 9.47 -23.88
CA LEU A 265 -10.64 8.27 -23.07
C LEU A 265 -11.42 7.06 -23.57
N SER A 266 -12.64 7.21 -24.06
CA SER A 266 -13.44 6.14 -24.68
C SER A 266 -12.83 5.70 -26.01
N LYS A 267 -12.34 6.64 -26.84
CA LYS A 267 -11.55 6.32 -28.04
C LYS A 267 -10.21 5.68 -27.67
N LEU A 268 -9.62 6.05 -26.54
CA LEU A 268 -8.40 5.41 -26.01
C LEU A 268 -8.70 4.00 -25.51
N GLU A 269 -9.78 3.81 -24.77
CA GLU A 269 -10.22 2.53 -24.20
C GLU A 269 -10.69 1.58 -25.31
N SER A 270 -11.34 2.08 -26.36
CA SER A 270 -11.67 1.28 -27.54
C SER A 270 -10.41 0.91 -28.33
N LYS A 271 -9.41 1.80 -28.39
CA LYS A 271 -8.10 1.48 -28.98
C LYS A 271 -7.34 0.47 -28.12
N VAL A 272 -7.40 0.57 -26.79
CA VAL A 272 -6.80 -0.36 -25.82
C VAL A 272 -7.50 -1.71 -25.85
N LYS A 273 -8.84 -1.78 -25.91
CA LYS A 273 -9.59 -3.04 -26.09
C LYS A 273 -9.36 -3.67 -27.47
N HIS A 274 -9.20 -2.86 -28.51
CA HIS A 274 -8.83 -3.36 -29.83
C HIS A 274 -7.37 -3.85 -29.87
N LEU A 275 -6.47 -3.22 -29.11
CA LEU A 275 -5.09 -3.66 -28.87
C LEU A 275 -5.06 -4.96 -28.07
N ASP A 276 -5.84 -5.06 -26.98
CA ASP A 276 -5.98 -6.26 -26.15
C ASP A 276 -6.53 -7.43 -26.99
N SER A 277 -7.55 -7.17 -27.81
CA SER A 277 -8.10 -8.15 -28.76
C SER A 277 -7.13 -8.57 -29.88
N LYS A 278 -6.18 -7.73 -30.29
CA LYS A 278 -5.20 -8.05 -31.35
C LYS A 278 -3.88 -8.60 -30.79
N LEU A 279 -3.51 -8.25 -29.56
CA LEU A 279 -2.24 -8.62 -28.92
C LEU A 279 -2.39 -9.86 -28.02
N ASN A 280 -3.46 -9.96 -27.22
CA ASN A 280 -3.61 -11.06 -26.27
C ASN A 280 -4.28 -12.29 -26.88
N LYS A 281 -5.13 -12.15 -27.89
CA LYS A 281 -5.81 -13.30 -28.52
C LYS A 281 -4.86 -14.29 -29.23
N PRO A 282 -3.82 -13.85 -29.97
CA PRO A 282 -2.79 -14.76 -30.47
C PRO A 282 -1.85 -15.26 -29.36
N PHE A 283 -1.61 -14.48 -28.30
CA PHE A 283 -0.74 -14.88 -27.18
C PHE A 283 -1.34 -16.04 -26.36
N TYR A 284 -2.64 -16.01 -26.05
CA TYR A 284 -3.29 -17.14 -25.38
C TYR A 284 -3.42 -18.37 -26.30
N GLN A 285 -3.53 -18.18 -27.62
CA GLN A 285 -3.54 -19.31 -28.55
C GLN A 285 -2.15 -19.93 -28.75
N GLU A 286 -1.07 -19.14 -28.79
CA GLU A 286 0.30 -19.66 -28.89
C GLU A 286 0.79 -20.26 -27.57
N VAL A 287 0.48 -19.65 -26.42
CA VAL A 287 0.86 -20.19 -25.10
C VAL A 287 0.08 -21.45 -24.74
N LEU A 288 -1.19 -21.57 -25.16
CA LEU A 288 -1.95 -22.83 -25.01
C LEU A 288 -1.57 -23.89 -26.06
N GLN A 289 -0.90 -23.54 -27.16
CA GLN A 289 -0.39 -24.49 -28.15
C GLN A 289 1.06 -24.94 -27.90
N GLN A 290 1.84 -24.21 -27.09
CA GLN A 290 3.24 -24.53 -26.76
C GLN A 290 3.43 -25.30 -25.44
N SER A 291 2.37 -25.86 -24.85
CA SER A 291 2.46 -26.66 -23.63
C SER A 291 3.16 -28.02 -23.78
N GLU A 292 3.69 -28.34 -24.97
CA GLU A 292 4.57 -29.51 -25.16
C GLU A 292 5.86 -29.09 -25.89
N SER A 293 6.97 -29.14 -25.14
CA SER A 293 8.37 -29.11 -25.61
C SER A 293 8.89 -27.84 -26.31
N HIS A 294 9.57 -26.97 -25.54
CA HIS A 294 10.96 -26.53 -25.73
C HIS A 294 11.25 -25.21 -25.00
N SER A 295 12.49 -25.06 -24.56
CA SER A 295 13.06 -23.90 -23.87
C SER A 295 12.76 -22.57 -24.58
N LEU A 296 12.29 -21.59 -23.81
CA LEU A 296 12.08 -20.19 -24.20
C LEU A 296 13.25 -19.67 -25.07
N SER A 297 12.99 -19.46 -26.36
CA SER A 297 14.02 -18.98 -27.29
C SER A 297 14.19 -17.45 -27.20
N PRO A 298 15.42 -16.92 -27.35
CA PRO A 298 15.74 -15.49 -27.24
C PRO A 298 14.96 -14.58 -28.21
N LYS A 299 14.38 -15.14 -29.29
CA LYS A 299 13.53 -14.39 -30.23
C LYS A 299 12.23 -13.86 -29.60
N VAL A 300 11.75 -14.49 -28.52
CA VAL A 300 10.55 -14.03 -27.80
C VAL A 300 10.86 -12.72 -27.07
N PHE A 301 12.04 -12.64 -26.42
CA PHE A 301 12.50 -11.43 -25.73
C PHE A 301 12.78 -10.26 -26.68
N ASP A 302 13.42 -10.52 -27.82
CA ASP A 302 13.65 -9.48 -28.85
C ASP A 302 12.32 -8.95 -29.43
N SER A 303 11.29 -9.80 -29.57
CA SER A 303 9.96 -9.37 -30.01
C SER A 303 9.21 -8.54 -28.94
N VAL A 304 9.45 -8.83 -27.65
CA VAL A 304 8.86 -8.10 -26.53
C VAL A 304 9.53 -6.74 -26.37
N LEU A 305 10.86 -6.67 -26.47
CA LEU A 305 11.63 -5.43 -26.41
C LEU A 305 11.32 -4.50 -27.60
N SER A 306 11.24 -5.05 -28.82
CA SER A 306 10.87 -4.26 -30.00
C SER A 306 9.42 -3.75 -29.95
N ARG A 307 8.51 -4.50 -29.32
CA ARG A 307 7.11 -4.06 -29.10
C ARG A 307 6.98 -3.08 -27.93
N LEU A 308 7.83 -3.16 -26.91
CA LEU A 308 7.95 -2.16 -25.83
C LEU A 308 8.50 -0.82 -26.37
N ALA A 309 9.53 -0.87 -27.22
CA ALA A 309 10.07 0.31 -27.89
C ALA A 309 9.04 0.95 -28.85
N ALA A 310 8.19 0.15 -29.50
CA ALA A 310 7.09 0.66 -30.32
C ALA A 310 5.95 1.28 -29.48
N LEU A 311 5.69 0.76 -28.28
CA LEU A 311 4.74 1.31 -27.31
C LEU A 311 5.22 2.65 -26.73
N GLU A 312 6.50 2.77 -26.38
CA GLU A 312 7.09 4.06 -25.96
C GLU A 312 6.94 5.14 -27.04
N LYS A 313 7.17 4.76 -28.30
CA LYS A 313 7.05 5.67 -29.44
C LYS A 313 5.61 6.12 -29.75
N GLN A 314 4.60 5.30 -29.42
CA GLN A 314 3.18 5.61 -29.69
C GLN A 314 2.43 6.25 -28.51
N VAL A 315 2.90 6.05 -27.27
CA VAL A 315 2.33 6.69 -26.06
C VAL A 315 2.73 8.18 -25.97
N GLY A 316 3.55 8.68 -26.91
CA GLY A 316 3.99 10.07 -26.90
C GLY A 316 5.07 10.35 -25.85
N VAL A 317 5.73 9.31 -25.35
CA VAL A 317 7.05 9.43 -24.71
C VAL A 317 8.07 9.60 -25.84
N GLU A 318 7.93 10.65 -26.64
CA GLU A 318 9.13 11.27 -27.15
C GLU A 318 9.89 11.68 -25.89
N ARG A 319 11.10 11.12 -25.68
CA ARG A 319 12.08 11.63 -24.72
C ARG A 319 12.20 13.12 -25.01
N ARG A 320 11.38 13.96 -24.37
CA ARG A 320 11.59 15.40 -24.33
C ARG A 320 12.98 15.51 -23.75
N THR A 321 13.94 15.87 -24.58
CA THR A 321 15.25 16.32 -24.16
C THR A 321 14.98 17.43 -23.15
N THR A 322 15.02 17.07 -21.87
CA THR A 322 15.00 18.04 -20.78
C THR A 322 16.25 18.86 -21.00
N ALA A 323 16.10 20.05 -21.58
CA ALA A 323 17.19 20.99 -21.67
C ALA A 323 17.53 21.38 -20.24
N PHE A 324 18.58 20.77 -19.69
CA PHE A 324 19.04 21.08 -18.35
C PHE A 324 19.48 22.54 -18.29
N GLN A 325 19.20 23.23 -17.19
CA GLN A 325 19.63 24.63 -17.00
C GLN A 325 21.10 24.69 -16.58
N ASN A 326 21.61 23.68 -15.88
CA ASN A 326 22.98 23.56 -15.44
C ASN A 326 23.91 23.08 -16.58
N ASP A 327 25.04 23.75 -16.77
CA ASP A 327 25.99 23.44 -17.85
C ASP A 327 26.66 22.07 -17.67
N LEU A 328 26.97 21.67 -16.43
CA LEU A 328 27.54 20.33 -16.14
C LEU A 328 26.52 19.23 -16.44
N ALA A 329 25.25 19.45 -16.10
CA ALA A 329 24.17 18.52 -16.42
C ALA A 329 23.97 18.38 -17.94
N ARG A 330 24.05 19.49 -18.69
CA ARG A 330 23.99 19.45 -20.18
C ARG A 330 25.17 18.69 -20.79
N GLN A 331 26.38 18.93 -20.30
CA GLN A 331 27.58 18.21 -20.75
C GLN A 331 27.47 16.71 -20.45
N ALA A 332 27.06 16.35 -19.24
CA ALA A 332 26.84 14.96 -18.84
C ALA A 332 25.73 14.28 -19.66
N GLN A 333 24.61 14.96 -19.92
CA GLN A 333 23.53 14.46 -20.78
C GLN A 333 24.04 14.13 -22.19
N THR A 334 24.90 14.99 -22.75
CA THR A 334 25.48 14.76 -24.08
C THR A 334 26.35 13.51 -24.10
N ILE A 335 27.17 13.31 -23.06
CA ILE A 335 27.98 12.10 -22.90
C ILE A 335 27.08 10.87 -22.78
N ILE A 336 26.09 10.89 -21.88
CA ILE A 336 25.17 9.77 -21.67
C ILE A 336 24.44 9.40 -22.96
N ALA A 337 23.87 10.38 -23.67
CA ALA A 337 23.16 10.15 -24.92
C ALA A 337 24.09 9.52 -25.99
N SER A 338 25.34 9.98 -26.08
CA SER A 338 26.30 9.45 -27.04
C SER A 338 26.66 7.98 -26.75
N TYR A 339 26.86 7.62 -25.48
CA TYR A 339 27.20 6.25 -25.10
C TYR A 339 25.99 5.31 -25.10
N HIS A 340 24.80 5.84 -24.81
CA HIS A 340 23.55 5.10 -24.97
C HIS A 340 23.36 4.65 -26.43
N SER A 341 23.57 5.53 -27.41
CA SER A 341 23.48 5.16 -28.85
C SER A 341 24.54 4.11 -29.21
N ARG A 342 25.81 4.36 -28.84
CA ARG A 342 26.92 3.46 -29.17
C ARG A 342 26.71 2.06 -28.60
N TRP A 343 26.32 1.93 -27.34
CA TRP A 343 26.13 0.62 -26.70
C TRP A 343 24.87 -0.10 -27.17
N GLN A 344 23.85 0.64 -27.58
CA GLN A 344 22.66 0.06 -28.21
C GLN A 344 22.96 -0.50 -29.61
N GLU A 345 23.84 0.14 -30.38
CA GLU A 345 24.23 -0.29 -31.72
C GLU A 345 25.20 -1.49 -31.72
N THR A 346 26.04 -1.63 -30.71
CA THR A 346 27.10 -2.67 -30.66
C THR A 346 26.67 -4.04 -30.12
N GLN A 347 25.38 -4.33 -29.92
CA GLN A 347 24.93 -5.54 -29.21
C GLN A 347 25.28 -6.86 -29.94
N PRO A 348 26.16 -7.72 -29.38
CA PRO A 348 26.21 -9.13 -29.76
C PRO A 348 25.23 -9.93 -28.87
N VAL A 349 24.52 -10.89 -29.46
CA VAL A 349 23.44 -11.68 -28.84
C VAL A 349 23.84 -12.38 -27.52
N ALA A 350 25.14 -12.54 -27.24
CA ALA A 350 25.65 -13.25 -26.07
C ALA A 350 25.80 -12.41 -24.77
N GLN A 351 25.70 -11.08 -24.82
CA GLN A 351 25.86 -10.19 -23.64
C GLN A 351 24.67 -9.24 -23.41
N THR A 352 23.49 -9.65 -23.87
CA THR A 352 22.27 -8.84 -23.82
C THR A 352 21.96 -8.39 -22.40
N GLU A 353 22.03 -9.25 -21.38
CA GLU A 353 21.65 -8.85 -20.01
C GLU A 353 22.53 -7.74 -19.40
N ILE A 354 23.85 -7.82 -19.59
CA ILE A 354 24.80 -6.81 -19.09
C ILE A 354 24.61 -5.48 -19.83
N ALA A 355 24.43 -5.54 -21.16
CA ALA A 355 24.18 -4.35 -21.96
C ALA A 355 22.86 -3.65 -21.56
N HIS A 356 21.80 -4.40 -21.27
CA HIS A 356 20.53 -3.84 -20.80
C HIS A 356 20.66 -3.19 -19.42
N LYS A 357 21.35 -3.83 -18.46
CA LYS A 357 21.60 -3.23 -17.13
C LYS A 357 22.44 -1.96 -17.22
N LEU A 358 23.42 -1.94 -18.13
CA LEU A 358 24.25 -0.76 -18.37
C LEU A 358 23.41 0.41 -18.93
N LEU A 359 22.53 0.16 -19.89
CA LEU A 359 21.60 1.17 -20.41
C LEU A 359 20.63 1.67 -19.34
N LEU A 360 20.14 0.79 -18.46
CA LEU A 360 19.29 1.18 -17.34
C LEU A 360 20.01 2.14 -16.38
N TYR A 361 21.27 1.86 -16.03
CA TYR A 361 22.04 2.75 -15.15
C TYR A 361 22.32 4.11 -15.81
N LEU A 362 22.50 4.16 -17.13
CA LEU A 362 22.58 5.43 -17.85
C LEU A 362 21.29 6.25 -17.70
N ASP A 363 20.13 5.61 -17.86
CA ASP A 363 18.83 6.27 -17.74
C ASP A 363 18.54 6.71 -16.29
N GLU A 364 18.89 5.91 -15.29
CA GLU A 364 18.83 6.29 -13.87
C GLU A 364 19.68 7.53 -13.59
N PHE A 365 20.93 7.54 -14.04
CA PHE A 365 21.84 8.66 -13.80
C PHE A 365 21.42 9.92 -14.58
N LEU A 366 20.86 9.77 -15.79
CA LEU A 366 20.28 10.86 -16.55
C LEU A 366 19.14 11.54 -15.77
N ALA A 367 18.31 10.77 -15.07
CA ALA A 367 17.25 11.31 -14.21
C ALA A 367 17.84 12.06 -13.00
N GLU A 368 18.92 11.56 -12.41
CA GLU A 368 19.60 12.22 -11.29
C GLU A 368 20.24 13.57 -11.67
N LEU A 369 20.62 13.79 -12.94
CA LEU A 369 21.15 15.09 -13.39
C LEU A 369 20.17 16.26 -13.15
N THR A 370 18.87 15.99 -13.04
CA THR A 370 17.87 17.01 -12.67
C THR A 370 18.14 17.63 -11.29
N LEU A 371 18.87 16.94 -10.41
CA LEU A 371 19.25 17.45 -9.09
C LEU A 371 20.17 18.67 -9.20
N LEU A 372 21.04 18.73 -10.21
CA LEU A 372 21.92 19.87 -10.47
C LEU A 372 21.18 21.12 -10.93
N ASP A 373 19.99 20.95 -11.52
CA ASP A 373 19.06 22.04 -11.88
C ASP A 373 18.20 22.50 -10.70
N SER A 374 18.27 21.79 -9.57
CA SER A 374 17.57 22.11 -8.33
C SER A 374 18.45 22.66 -7.23
N ASP A 375 19.54 23.32 -7.63
CA ASP A 375 20.50 23.99 -6.76
C ASP A 375 21.24 23.07 -5.78
N MET A 376 21.33 21.76 -6.09
CA MET A 376 22.20 20.85 -5.33
C MET A 376 23.67 21.25 -5.50
N PRO A 377 24.44 21.40 -4.41
CA PRO A 377 25.87 21.67 -4.52
C PRO A 377 26.60 20.55 -5.28
N VAL A 378 27.46 20.91 -6.24
CA VAL A 378 28.20 19.95 -7.08
C VAL A 378 28.97 18.92 -6.25
N LYS A 379 29.57 19.34 -5.13
CA LYS A 379 30.26 18.42 -4.20
C LYS A 379 29.31 17.34 -3.65
N SER A 380 28.10 17.72 -3.26
CA SER A 380 27.09 16.78 -2.74
C SER A 380 26.54 15.88 -3.84
N PHE A 381 26.35 16.42 -5.05
CA PHE A 381 25.96 15.63 -6.21
C PHE A 381 27.01 14.57 -6.56
N ILE A 382 28.30 14.95 -6.59
CA ILE A 382 29.39 14.00 -6.85
C ILE A 382 29.37 12.86 -5.84
N GLN A 383 29.23 13.17 -4.55
CA GLN A 383 29.23 12.18 -3.48
C GLN A 383 28.04 11.22 -3.50
N LYS A 384 26.83 11.73 -3.81
CA LYS A 384 25.59 10.95 -3.72
C LYS A 384 25.23 10.24 -5.01
N SER A 385 25.52 10.87 -6.15
CA SER A 385 25.04 10.44 -7.47
C SER A 385 26.17 9.93 -8.34
N LEU A 386 27.18 10.75 -8.63
CA LEU A 386 28.26 10.37 -9.55
C LEU A 386 29.05 9.17 -9.05
N ILE A 387 29.47 9.19 -7.78
CA ILE A 387 30.24 8.09 -7.18
C ILE A 387 29.41 6.81 -7.14
N THR A 388 28.14 6.91 -6.74
CA THR A 388 27.22 5.77 -6.71
C THR A 388 27.00 5.18 -8.11
N HIS A 389 26.90 6.01 -9.14
CA HIS A 389 26.80 5.58 -10.53
C HIS A 389 28.05 4.83 -11.01
N ILE A 390 29.23 5.36 -10.69
CA ILE A 390 30.51 4.69 -10.99
C ILE A 390 30.57 3.32 -10.30
N ASP A 391 30.23 3.26 -9.01
CA ASP A 391 30.25 2.02 -8.23
C ASP A 391 29.25 0.98 -8.78
N LYS A 392 28.03 1.39 -9.14
CA LYS A 392 27.02 0.53 -9.78
C LYS A 392 27.55 -0.07 -11.09
N ILE A 393 28.18 0.74 -11.93
CA ILE A 393 28.76 0.28 -13.20
C ILE A 393 29.93 -0.66 -12.95
N ASP A 394 30.85 -0.33 -12.06
CA ASP A 394 32.00 -1.19 -11.74
C ASP A 394 31.53 -2.56 -11.20
N ALA A 395 30.49 -2.58 -10.37
CA ALA A 395 29.90 -3.81 -9.83
C ALA A 395 29.29 -4.73 -10.91
N LEU A 396 28.80 -4.19 -12.05
CA LEU A 396 28.32 -5.04 -13.16
C LEU A 396 29.43 -5.89 -13.78
N PHE A 397 30.67 -5.41 -13.72
CA PHE A 397 31.83 -6.09 -14.31
C PHE A 397 32.71 -6.77 -13.25
N GLN A 398 32.20 -6.89 -12.02
CA GLN A 398 32.76 -7.72 -10.98
C GLN A 398 32.00 -9.04 -10.95
N ALA A 399 32.72 -10.16 -11.10
CA ALA A 399 32.09 -11.48 -11.00
C ALA A 399 31.65 -11.81 -9.56
N GLU A 400 32.39 -11.32 -8.57
CA GLU A 400 32.16 -11.52 -7.14
C GLU A 400 32.54 -10.23 -6.37
N PRO A 401 32.04 -10.00 -5.14
CA PRO A 401 32.34 -8.78 -4.37
C PRO A 401 33.83 -8.52 -4.12
N ASP A 402 34.66 -9.57 -4.10
CA ASP A 402 36.12 -9.49 -3.90
C ASP A 402 36.91 -9.64 -5.22
N ALA A 403 36.23 -9.70 -6.37
CA ALA A 403 36.84 -9.82 -7.68
C ALA A 403 37.42 -8.47 -8.14
N PRO A 404 38.51 -8.49 -8.94
CA PRO A 404 39.03 -7.25 -9.52
C PRO A 404 38.02 -6.64 -10.49
N ILE A 405 37.93 -5.31 -10.51
CA ILE A 405 37.16 -4.59 -11.52
C ILE A 405 37.75 -4.89 -12.90
N ASN A 406 36.95 -5.48 -13.79
CA ASN A 406 37.34 -5.75 -15.18
C ASN A 406 36.38 -5.06 -16.17
N THR A 407 36.32 -3.73 -16.08
CA THR A 407 35.45 -2.90 -16.93
C THR A 407 35.98 -2.87 -18.38
N PRO A 408 35.12 -3.08 -19.40
CA PRO A 408 35.49 -2.92 -20.79
C PRO A 408 35.99 -1.50 -21.11
N GLU A 409 36.88 -1.37 -22.09
CA GLU A 409 37.51 -0.09 -22.47
C GLU A 409 36.48 0.99 -22.84
N SER A 410 35.39 0.62 -23.53
CA SER A 410 34.33 1.57 -23.89
C SER A 410 33.64 2.15 -22.65
N VAL A 411 33.44 1.34 -21.61
CA VAL A 411 32.85 1.73 -20.32
C VAL A 411 33.84 2.57 -19.51
N GLN A 412 35.12 2.21 -19.51
CA GLN A 412 36.15 3.04 -18.87
C GLN A 412 36.23 4.43 -19.51
N THR A 413 36.10 4.51 -20.83
CA THR A 413 36.12 5.79 -21.56
C THR A 413 34.90 6.64 -21.21
N TYR A 414 33.72 6.02 -21.08
CA TYR A 414 32.52 6.71 -20.59
C TYR A 414 32.73 7.27 -19.18
N LEU A 415 33.20 6.45 -18.24
CA LEU A 415 33.41 6.87 -16.85
C LEU A 415 34.43 8.00 -16.76
N LYS A 416 35.53 7.94 -17.53
CA LYS A 416 36.52 9.02 -17.61
C LYS A 416 35.93 10.32 -18.15
N ALA A 417 35.22 10.26 -19.27
CA ALA A 417 34.57 11.43 -19.85
C ALA A 417 33.58 12.08 -18.86
N LEU A 418 32.85 11.26 -18.12
CA LEU A 418 31.92 11.72 -17.08
C LEU A 418 32.67 12.38 -15.90
N MET A 419 33.74 11.75 -15.42
CA MET A 419 34.58 12.29 -14.36
C MET A 419 35.23 13.63 -14.74
N ASP A 420 35.66 13.77 -16.00
CA ASP A 420 36.23 15.00 -16.53
C ASP A 420 35.23 16.16 -16.51
N VAL A 421 33.96 15.93 -16.86
CA VAL A 421 32.90 16.94 -16.75
C VAL A 421 32.75 17.44 -15.32
N PHE A 422 32.81 16.53 -14.34
CA PHE A 422 32.63 16.88 -12.92
C PHE A 422 33.94 17.27 -12.21
N GLY A 423 35.08 17.33 -12.92
CA GLY A 423 36.39 17.64 -12.34
C GLY A 423 36.87 16.60 -11.32
N VAL A 424 36.41 15.35 -11.43
CA VAL A 424 36.84 14.23 -10.59
C VAL A 424 38.03 13.54 -11.26
N LYS A 425 39.06 13.21 -10.49
CA LYS A 425 40.23 12.46 -10.98
C LYS A 425 40.29 11.08 -10.36
N GLU A 426 40.60 10.07 -11.16
CA GLU A 426 40.85 8.72 -10.66
C GLU A 426 42.26 8.61 -10.06
N ILE A 427 42.39 7.90 -8.94
CA ILE A 427 43.70 7.51 -8.39
C ILE A 427 44.25 6.39 -9.28
N GLU A 428 45.31 6.68 -10.02
CA GLU A 428 45.94 5.68 -10.88
C GLU A 428 46.56 4.54 -10.06
N VAL A 429 46.02 3.34 -10.23
CA VAL A 429 46.55 2.11 -9.61
C VAL A 429 46.80 1.07 -10.70
N LYS A 430 48.08 0.91 -11.07
CA LYS A 430 48.51 -0.18 -11.97
C LYS A 430 48.62 -1.47 -11.17
N GLN A 431 47.68 -2.39 -11.39
CA GLN A 431 47.67 -3.70 -10.75
C GLN A 431 48.99 -4.44 -11.02
N LYS A 432 49.54 -5.10 -9.99
CA LYS A 432 50.81 -5.83 -9.99
C LYS A 432 52.07 -4.98 -10.23
N GLN A 433 51.94 -3.65 -10.23
CA GLN A 433 53.06 -2.71 -10.44
C GLN A 433 53.13 -1.60 -9.38
N SER A 434 51.98 -1.13 -8.89
CA SER A 434 51.92 -0.04 -7.92
C SER A 434 52.13 -0.55 -6.50
N LEU A 435 52.90 0.17 -5.68
CA LEU A 435 53.03 -0.09 -4.24
C LEU A 435 51.85 0.50 -3.46
N PHE A 436 51.56 -0.09 -2.30
CA PHE A 436 50.51 0.38 -1.41
C PHE A 436 50.90 1.72 -0.75
N ASP A 437 50.20 2.79 -1.14
CA ASP A 437 50.28 4.14 -0.55
C ASP A 437 49.12 4.35 0.44
N ILE A 438 49.42 4.59 1.72
CA ILE A 438 48.42 4.73 2.79
C ILE A 438 47.54 5.97 2.60
N GLU A 439 48.01 6.99 1.89
CA GLU A 439 47.27 8.22 1.64
C GLU A 439 46.22 8.02 0.54
N LYS A 440 46.51 7.14 -0.42
CA LYS A 440 45.69 6.92 -1.62
C LYS A 440 44.91 5.61 -1.60
N HIS A 441 45.32 4.64 -0.80
CA HIS A 441 44.77 3.28 -0.79
C HIS A 441 44.24 2.87 0.58
N GLU A 442 43.18 2.06 0.54
CA GLU A 442 42.54 1.40 1.67
C GLU A 442 42.74 -0.13 1.51
N LYS A 443 43.28 -0.80 2.52
CA LYS A 443 43.50 -2.25 2.48
C LYS A 443 42.16 -2.96 2.63
N ALA A 444 41.73 -3.65 1.56
CA ALA A 444 40.57 -4.53 1.59
C ALA A 444 40.95 -5.99 1.89
N GLY A 445 42.18 -6.39 1.55
CA GLY A 445 42.66 -7.74 1.81
C GLY A 445 44.15 -7.90 1.55
N ALA A 446 44.66 -9.10 1.82
CA ALA A 446 46.03 -9.49 1.46
C ALA A 446 46.06 -10.91 0.91
N ILE A 447 46.98 -11.16 -0.02
CA ILE A 447 47.26 -12.51 -0.53
C ILE A 447 48.66 -12.88 -0.08
N LEU A 448 48.75 -13.97 0.68
CA LEU A 448 50.01 -14.52 1.18
C LEU A 448 50.69 -15.38 0.11
N LYS A 449 52.02 -15.49 0.17
CA LYS A 449 52.85 -16.35 -0.70
C LYS A 449 52.70 -16.03 -2.20
N THR A 450 52.87 -14.76 -2.56
CA THR A 450 52.89 -14.33 -3.97
C THR A 450 54.32 -14.09 -4.46
N ASN A 451 54.52 -14.14 -5.78
CA ASN A 451 55.82 -13.85 -6.40
C ASN A 451 56.11 -12.33 -6.53
N TYR A 452 55.33 -11.48 -5.86
CA TYR A 452 55.43 -10.01 -5.95
C TYR A 452 56.01 -9.45 -4.66
N GLU A 453 56.65 -8.28 -4.75
CA GLU A 453 57.21 -7.59 -3.58
C GLU A 453 56.12 -7.30 -2.53
N PRO A 454 56.36 -7.53 -1.23
CA PRO A 454 55.41 -7.22 -0.17
C PRO A 454 54.93 -5.77 -0.25
N GLY A 455 53.62 -5.56 -0.18
CA GLY A 455 53.01 -4.24 -0.36
C GLY A 455 52.66 -3.89 -1.80
N THR A 456 53.00 -4.71 -2.80
CA THR A 456 52.50 -4.53 -4.18
C THR A 456 51.00 -4.69 -4.24
N VAL A 457 50.29 -3.76 -4.89
CA VAL A 457 48.85 -3.84 -5.13
C VAL A 457 48.56 -4.89 -6.19
N LEU A 458 47.88 -5.96 -5.80
CA LEU A 458 47.57 -7.10 -6.67
C LEU A 458 46.23 -6.95 -7.40
N LYS A 459 45.22 -6.39 -6.71
CA LYS A 459 43.87 -6.18 -7.25
C LYS A 459 43.29 -4.87 -6.76
N VAL A 460 42.46 -4.24 -7.60
CA VAL A 460 41.63 -3.09 -7.24
C VAL A 460 40.18 -3.56 -7.17
N ILE A 461 39.60 -3.49 -5.97
CA ILE A 461 38.19 -3.86 -5.70
C ILE A 461 37.30 -2.63 -5.87
N ARG A 462 37.80 -1.43 -5.55
CA ARG A 462 37.06 -0.17 -5.72
C ARG A 462 37.99 0.94 -6.17
N ARG A 463 37.55 1.73 -7.15
CA ARG A 463 38.31 2.88 -7.65
C ARG A 463 38.51 3.93 -6.56
N GLY A 464 39.70 4.52 -6.54
CA GLY A 464 39.98 5.71 -5.76
C GLY A 464 39.67 6.96 -6.57
N LEU A 465 39.07 7.96 -5.94
CA LEU A 465 38.62 9.19 -6.61
C LEU A 465 39.07 10.42 -5.82
N VAL A 466 39.45 11.48 -6.53
CA VAL A 466 39.91 12.75 -5.96
C VAL A 466 39.05 13.87 -6.53
N TYR A 467 38.51 14.71 -5.65
CA TYR A 467 37.75 15.89 -6.01
C TYR A 467 38.02 17.04 -5.04
N ASN A 468 38.50 18.19 -5.54
CA ASN A 468 38.79 19.40 -4.76
C ASN A 468 39.57 19.11 -3.45
N GLY A 469 40.61 18.29 -3.51
CA GLY A 469 41.44 17.91 -2.36
C GLY A 469 40.83 16.85 -1.43
N SER A 470 39.56 16.48 -1.62
CA SER A 470 38.94 15.34 -0.94
C SER A 470 39.34 14.04 -1.65
N ILE A 471 39.91 13.10 -0.90
CA ILE A 471 40.36 11.81 -1.40
C ILE A 471 39.42 10.71 -0.92
N ARG A 472 38.81 9.98 -1.85
CA ARG A 472 38.22 8.65 -1.62
C ARG A 472 39.28 7.62 -1.98
N LYS A 473 39.79 6.89 -0.99
CA LYS A 473 40.87 5.92 -1.20
C LYS A 473 40.41 4.74 -2.06
N ALA A 474 41.30 4.25 -2.91
CA ALA A 474 41.07 3.03 -3.69
C ALA A 474 41.10 1.82 -2.75
N GLN A 475 40.12 0.91 -2.84
CA GLN A 475 40.15 -0.33 -2.08
C GLN A 475 40.95 -1.38 -2.84
N VAL A 476 42.01 -1.87 -2.21
CA VAL A 476 43.01 -2.71 -2.88
C VAL A 476 43.35 -3.94 -2.05
N VAL A 477 43.71 -5.00 -2.75
CA VAL A 477 44.31 -6.21 -2.18
C VAL A 477 45.81 -6.16 -2.45
N LYS A 478 46.64 -6.30 -1.41
CA LYS A 478 48.10 -6.24 -1.53
C LYS A 478 48.77 -7.59 -1.29
N ALA A 479 50.00 -7.75 -1.78
CA ALA A 479 50.87 -8.86 -1.42
C ALA A 479 51.35 -8.72 0.03
N GLU A 480 51.33 -9.81 0.80
CA GLU A 480 51.93 -9.92 2.14
C GLU A 480 52.87 -11.11 2.27
#